data_AF-A0A9X6NQ61-F1
#
_entry.id   AF-A0A9X6NQ61-F1
#
_cell.length_a   1.000
_cell.length_b   1.000
_cell.length_c   1.000
_cell.angle_alpha   90.00
_cell.angle_beta   90.00
_cell.angle_gamma   90.00
#
_symmetry.space_group_name_H-M   'P 1'
#
loop_
_entity.id
_entity.type
_entity.pdbx_description
1 polymer ?
#
loop_
_entity_poly.entity_id
_entity_poly.type
_entity_poly.pdbx_seq_one_letter_code
_entity_poly.pdbx_strand_id
1 'polypeptide(L)'
;MANFLPIIPCHLYIVTDSESASEVERLRADFPNETKVIVKSFSDLIEAKRMTMWVEQTQLDHEKHHTPELYVIWNEKVHLLMEAIEENPFDSDYFLWTDIGCFRDAERAEKLTSYPDTYTTSSLLGTNNVFFLQVGNFRQEHQIIGENGLPINHFQYDVCLGGGVFGGHANAVRQYSQQYYKTMDLMQSNGIFIGKDQNVMSTVAVLYPNLVKLVKPQYYLDGADPWFYSLHYFSKRTINETIPG
;
A
#
# COMPACT_ATOMS: atom_id res chain seq x y z
N MET A 1 -12.57 7.16 -5.88
CA MET A 1 -12.44 7.14 -7.34
C MET A 1 -12.69 8.51 -7.97
N ALA A 2 -13.87 9.11 -7.80
CA ALA A 2 -14.23 10.39 -8.45
C ALA A 2 -13.34 11.60 -8.10
N ASN A 3 -12.68 11.61 -6.94
CA ASN A 3 -11.75 12.69 -6.58
C ASN A 3 -10.28 12.37 -6.91
N PHE A 4 -9.98 11.14 -7.35
CA PHE A 4 -8.62 10.74 -7.69
C PHE A 4 -8.46 10.73 -9.20
N LEU A 5 -9.17 9.82 -9.88
CA LEU A 5 -8.96 9.54 -11.29
C LEU A 5 -9.07 10.78 -12.19
N PRO A 6 -10.13 11.61 -12.11
CA PRO A 6 -10.25 12.75 -13.02
C PRO A 6 -9.48 13.99 -12.57
N ILE A 7 -8.98 14.05 -11.33
CA ILE A 7 -8.38 15.28 -10.77
C ILE A 7 -6.85 15.21 -10.80
N ILE A 8 -6.26 14.04 -10.54
CA ILE A 8 -4.82 13.93 -10.28
C ILE A 8 -4.07 13.53 -11.56
N PRO A 9 -3.26 14.42 -12.15
CA PRO A 9 -2.57 14.22 -13.43
C PRO A 9 -1.27 13.44 -13.25
N CYS A 10 -1.35 12.17 -12.85
CA CYS A 10 -0.19 11.29 -12.70
C CYS A 10 -0.28 10.03 -13.55
N HIS A 11 0.86 9.36 -13.75
CA HIS A 11 0.93 8.03 -14.35
C HIS A 11 0.24 7.00 -13.46
N LEU A 12 -0.75 6.29 -14.00
CA LEU A 12 -1.53 5.28 -13.29
C LEU A 12 -1.51 3.95 -14.03
N TYR A 13 -1.10 2.89 -13.33
CA TYR A 13 -1.36 1.51 -13.71
C TYR A 13 -2.56 1.02 -12.89
N ILE A 14 -3.73 0.92 -13.52
CA ILE A 14 -5.00 0.64 -12.85
C ILE A 14 -5.45 -0.77 -13.19
N VAL A 15 -5.49 -1.62 -12.17
CA VAL A 15 -6.11 -2.95 -12.27
C VAL A 15 -7.57 -2.83 -11.83
N THR A 16 -8.49 -3.31 -12.66
CA THR A 16 -9.93 -3.21 -12.43
C THR A 16 -10.67 -4.41 -13.01
N ASP A 17 -11.92 -4.61 -12.61
CA ASP A 17 -12.79 -5.63 -13.19
C ASP A 17 -13.45 -5.14 -14.49
N SER A 18 -14.08 -6.06 -15.22
CA SER A 18 -14.73 -5.73 -16.50
C SER A 18 -15.95 -4.82 -16.36
N GLU A 19 -16.60 -4.80 -15.20
CA GLU A 19 -17.80 -4.00 -14.95
C GLU A 19 -17.44 -2.52 -14.71
N SER A 20 -16.29 -2.30 -14.08
CA SER A 20 -15.77 -0.99 -13.69
C SER A 20 -14.89 -0.35 -14.77
N ALA A 21 -14.34 -1.14 -15.70
CA ALA A 21 -13.39 -0.69 -16.72
C ALA A 21 -13.86 0.55 -17.49
N SER A 22 -15.09 0.55 -18.00
CA SER A 22 -15.61 1.69 -18.78
C SER A 22 -15.72 2.97 -17.97
N GLU A 23 -16.02 2.87 -16.68
CA GLU A 23 -16.09 4.04 -15.80
C GLU A 23 -14.69 4.56 -15.47
N VAL A 24 -13.72 3.67 -15.24
CA VAL A 24 -12.31 4.04 -15.05
C VAL A 24 -11.78 4.78 -16.27
N GLU A 25 -11.99 4.24 -17.47
CA GLU A 25 -11.59 4.86 -18.74
C GLU A 25 -12.26 6.22 -18.93
N ARG A 26 -13.56 6.34 -18.64
CA ARG A 26 -14.29 7.60 -18.71
C ARG A 26 -13.72 8.65 -17.76
N LEU A 27 -13.39 8.27 -16.52
CA LEU A 27 -12.82 9.17 -15.52
C LEU A 27 -11.35 9.54 -15.82
N ARG A 28 -10.66 8.79 -16.68
CA ARG A 28 -9.29 9.04 -17.13
C ARG A 28 -9.21 9.53 -18.57
N ALA A 29 -10.32 9.94 -19.17
CA ALA A 29 -10.38 10.38 -20.57
C ALA A 29 -9.44 11.56 -20.88
N ASP A 30 -9.18 12.44 -19.90
CA ASP A 30 -8.25 13.58 -20.03
C ASP A 30 -6.78 13.19 -19.88
N PHE A 31 -6.48 11.93 -19.52
CA PHE A 31 -5.13 11.41 -19.23
C PHE A 31 -4.82 10.09 -19.98
N PRO A 32 -5.02 10.02 -21.31
CA PRO A 32 -4.94 8.76 -22.05
C PRO A 32 -3.52 8.21 -22.17
N ASN A 33 -2.48 9.06 -22.12
CA ASN A 33 -1.08 8.64 -22.22
C ASN A 33 -0.46 8.37 -20.84
N GLU A 34 -1.14 8.79 -19.78
CA GLU A 34 -0.74 8.66 -18.38
C GLU A 34 -1.52 7.54 -17.68
N THR A 35 -2.28 6.73 -18.42
CA THR A 35 -3.13 5.70 -17.83
C THR A 35 -3.01 4.39 -18.59
N LYS A 36 -2.67 3.32 -17.87
CA LYS A 36 -2.74 1.94 -18.33
C LYS A 36 -3.83 1.25 -17.53
N VAL A 37 -4.91 0.83 -18.20
CA VAL A 37 -5.99 0.04 -17.59
C VAL A 37 -5.77 -1.44 -17.89
N ILE A 38 -5.83 -2.27 -16.86
CA ILE A 38 -5.73 -3.72 -16.93
C ILE A 38 -7.04 -4.30 -16.38
N VAL A 39 -7.77 -5.00 -17.23
CA VAL A 39 -8.97 -5.73 -16.82
C VAL A 39 -8.56 -7.11 -16.32
N LYS A 40 -8.89 -7.43 -15.07
CA LYS A 40 -8.56 -8.71 -14.44
C LYS A 40 -9.74 -9.22 -13.63
N SER A 41 -10.05 -10.52 -13.76
CA SER A 41 -11.09 -11.14 -12.95
C SER A 41 -10.56 -11.50 -11.56
N PHE A 42 -11.45 -11.59 -10.57
CA PHE A 42 -11.05 -12.00 -9.22
C PHE A 42 -10.36 -13.37 -9.20
N SER A 43 -10.79 -14.32 -10.03
CA SER A 43 -10.20 -15.65 -10.11
C SER A 43 -8.78 -15.68 -10.69
N ASP A 44 -8.36 -14.63 -11.39
CA ASP A 44 -7.02 -14.54 -11.96
C ASP A 44 -5.97 -14.07 -10.94
N LEU A 45 -6.42 -13.49 -9.82
CA LEU A 45 -5.57 -13.03 -8.72
C LEU A 45 -4.80 -14.21 -8.12
N ILE A 46 -3.56 -13.96 -7.71
CA ILE A 46 -2.68 -14.99 -7.14
C ILE A 46 -3.24 -15.48 -5.81
N GLU A 47 -3.62 -14.57 -4.91
CA GLU A 47 -4.16 -14.91 -3.60
C GLU A 47 -5.55 -15.51 -3.69
N ALA A 48 -6.33 -15.26 -4.76
CA ALA A 48 -7.60 -15.95 -4.99
C ALA A 48 -7.43 -17.47 -5.17
N LYS A 49 -6.27 -17.92 -5.69
CA LYS A 49 -5.96 -19.35 -5.83
C LYS A 49 -5.74 -20.03 -4.47
N ARG A 50 -5.58 -19.26 -3.40
CA ARG A 50 -5.43 -19.72 -2.01
C ARG A 50 -6.72 -19.55 -1.19
N MET A 51 -7.89 -19.49 -1.85
CA MET A 51 -9.17 -19.23 -1.19
C MET A 51 -9.47 -20.13 0.01
N THR A 52 -9.13 -21.43 -0.04
CA THR A 52 -9.31 -22.33 1.12
C THR A 52 -8.58 -21.83 2.36
N MET A 53 -7.35 -21.33 2.21
CA MET A 53 -6.59 -20.74 3.32
C MET A 53 -7.27 -19.47 3.84
N TRP A 54 -7.80 -18.61 2.96
CA TRP A 54 -8.50 -17.40 3.39
C TRP A 54 -9.81 -17.66 4.12
N VAL A 55 -10.53 -18.73 3.76
CA VAL A 55 -11.70 -19.19 4.51
C VAL A 55 -11.31 -19.65 5.92
N GLU A 56 -10.17 -20.29 6.10
CA GLU A 56 -9.68 -20.67 7.43
C GLU A 56 -9.32 -19.44 8.29
N GLN A 57 -8.77 -18.38 7.68
CA GLN A 57 -8.40 -17.15 8.37
C GLN A 57 -9.59 -16.42 9.01
N THR A 58 -10.82 -16.60 8.52
CA THR A 58 -12.02 -15.98 9.13
C THR A 58 -12.27 -16.47 10.56
N GLN A 59 -11.77 -17.67 10.90
CA GLN A 59 -11.89 -18.22 12.25
C GLN A 59 -10.97 -17.50 13.23
N LEU A 60 -9.83 -17.01 12.74
CA LEU A 60 -8.86 -16.25 13.51
C LEU A 60 -9.22 -14.76 13.59
N ASP A 61 -9.98 -14.24 12.63
CA ASP A 61 -10.37 -12.83 12.64
C ASP A 61 -11.32 -12.50 13.79
N HIS A 62 -10.92 -11.51 14.59
CA HIS A 62 -11.73 -10.95 15.67
C HIS A 62 -12.81 -9.99 15.13
N GLU A 63 -12.60 -9.42 13.94
CA GLU A 63 -13.51 -8.49 13.27
C GLU A 63 -14.43 -9.27 12.32
N LYS A 64 -15.63 -9.64 12.78
CA LYS A 64 -16.55 -10.55 12.08
C LYS A 64 -17.22 -10.01 10.81
N HIS A 65 -16.84 -8.82 10.34
CA HIS A 65 -17.42 -8.17 9.16
C HIS A 65 -16.54 -8.30 7.91
N HIS A 66 -15.31 -8.82 8.03
CA HIS A 66 -14.44 -9.08 6.90
C HIS A 66 -14.75 -10.42 6.24
N THR A 67 -14.48 -10.52 4.94
CA THR A 67 -14.69 -11.74 4.14
C THR A 67 -13.38 -12.28 3.56
N PRO A 68 -13.30 -13.57 3.22
CA PRO A 68 -12.13 -14.14 2.54
C PRO A 68 -11.74 -13.39 1.26
N GLU A 69 -12.72 -12.92 0.49
CA GLU A 69 -12.48 -12.14 -0.73
C GLU A 69 -11.80 -10.81 -0.43
N LEU A 70 -12.15 -10.17 0.69
CA LEU A 70 -11.49 -8.95 1.14
C LEU A 70 -10.02 -9.21 1.53
N TYR A 71 -9.74 -10.33 2.20
CA TYR A 71 -8.37 -10.74 2.52
C TYR A 71 -7.54 -10.96 1.26
N VAL A 72 -8.12 -11.58 0.23
CA VAL A 72 -7.48 -11.72 -1.08
C VAL A 72 -7.09 -10.35 -1.62
N ILE A 73 -8.05 -9.41 -1.73
CA ILE A 73 -7.78 -8.08 -2.30
C ILE A 73 -6.69 -7.34 -1.52
N TRP A 74 -6.69 -7.41 -0.19
CA TRP A 74 -5.67 -6.77 0.64
C TRP A 74 -4.28 -7.37 0.42
N ASN A 75 -4.17 -8.69 0.37
CA ASN A 75 -2.88 -9.37 0.23
C ASN A 75 -2.39 -9.44 -1.23
N GLU A 76 -3.26 -9.16 -2.21
CA GLU A 76 -2.91 -9.11 -3.63
C GLU A 76 -2.19 -7.82 -4.03
N LYS A 77 -2.30 -6.75 -3.23
CA LYS A 77 -1.73 -5.42 -3.54
C LYS A 77 -0.25 -5.48 -3.92
N VAL A 78 0.53 -6.31 -3.22
CA VAL A 78 1.97 -6.45 -3.46
C VAL A 78 2.24 -7.16 -4.79
N HIS A 79 1.44 -8.17 -5.15
CA HIS A 79 1.50 -8.80 -6.47
C HIS A 79 1.15 -7.83 -7.60
N LEU A 80 0.07 -7.06 -7.47
CA LEU A 80 -0.32 -6.08 -8.49
C LEU A 80 0.72 -4.97 -8.65
N LEU A 81 1.36 -4.54 -7.56
CA LEU A 81 2.47 -3.60 -7.62
C LEU A 81 3.68 -4.19 -8.36
N MET A 82 3.95 -5.48 -8.18
CA MET A 82 5.01 -6.20 -8.91
C MET A 82 4.71 -6.31 -10.41
N GLU A 83 3.45 -6.58 -10.78
CA GLU A 83 3.05 -6.58 -12.20
C GLU A 83 3.28 -5.22 -12.86
N ALA A 84 2.93 -4.12 -12.18
CA ALA A 84 3.19 -2.77 -12.67
C ALA A 84 4.69 -2.50 -12.86
N ILE A 85 5.54 -3.04 -11.98
CA ILE A 85 7.01 -2.97 -12.08
C ILE A 85 7.53 -3.79 -13.26
N GLU A 86 6.93 -4.94 -13.55
CA GLU A 86 7.36 -5.84 -14.63
C GLU A 86 6.93 -5.31 -16.01
N GLU A 87 5.72 -4.79 -16.14
CA GLU A 87 5.25 -4.18 -17.39
C GLU A 87 5.89 -2.80 -17.63
N ASN A 88 6.05 -2.01 -16.55
CA ASN A 88 6.61 -0.66 -16.53
C ASN A 88 6.27 0.22 -17.75
N PRO A 89 4.98 0.44 -18.05
CA PRO A 89 4.56 1.10 -19.29
C PRO A 89 4.98 2.59 -19.37
N PHE A 90 5.43 3.17 -18.25
CA PHE A 90 5.80 4.58 -18.12
C PHE A 90 7.29 4.80 -17.83
N ASP A 91 8.13 3.77 -17.99
CA ASP A 91 9.59 3.85 -17.76
C ASP A 91 9.96 4.49 -16.41
N SER A 92 9.31 4.02 -15.35
CA SER A 92 9.46 4.52 -13.99
C SER A 92 10.43 3.68 -13.17
N ASP A 93 11.20 4.33 -12.29
CA ASP A 93 12.03 3.66 -11.28
C ASP A 93 11.29 3.47 -9.94
N TYR A 94 10.27 4.29 -9.70
CA TYR A 94 9.53 4.38 -8.43
C TYR A 94 8.07 4.01 -8.64
N PHE A 95 7.55 3.19 -7.73
CA PHE A 95 6.19 2.64 -7.80
C PHE A 95 5.52 2.79 -6.45
N LEU A 96 4.32 3.38 -6.43
CA LEU A 96 3.50 3.55 -5.24
C LEU A 96 2.16 2.84 -5.45
N TRP A 97 1.83 1.90 -4.58
CA TRP A 97 0.45 1.48 -4.41
C TRP A 97 -0.35 2.63 -3.80
N THR A 98 -1.53 2.92 -4.35
CA THR A 98 -2.47 3.92 -3.81
C THR A 98 -3.88 3.37 -3.94
N ASP A 99 -4.57 3.17 -2.81
CA ASP A 99 -5.97 2.81 -2.84
C ASP A 99 -6.78 3.90 -3.54
N ILE A 100 -7.63 3.51 -4.49
CA ILE A 100 -8.40 4.45 -5.33
C ILE A 100 -9.39 5.33 -4.52
N GLY A 101 -9.61 4.98 -3.26
CA GLY A 101 -10.41 5.70 -2.28
C GLY A 101 -9.64 6.69 -1.41
N CYS A 102 -8.31 6.83 -1.54
CA CYS A 102 -7.51 7.70 -0.66
C CYS A 102 -7.87 9.19 -0.79
N PHE A 103 -8.30 9.65 -1.97
CA PHE A 103 -8.77 11.02 -2.18
C PHE A 103 -10.24 11.12 -1.74
N ARG A 104 -10.46 11.38 -0.44
CA ARG A 104 -11.81 11.39 0.18
C ARG A 104 -12.58 12.69 -0.03
N ASP A 105 -11.87 13.80 -0.16
CA ASP A 105 -12.45 15.14 -0.23
C ASP A 105 -12.00 15.85 -1.51
N ALA A 106 -12.96 16.45 -2.23
CA ALA A 106 -12.71 17.05 -3.54
C ALA A 106 -11.84 18.31 -3.44
N GLU A 107 -12.13 19.20 -2.48
CA GLU A 107 -11.38 20.44 -2.29
C GLU A 107 -9.91 20.17 -1.94
N ARG A 108 -9.66 19.15 -1.10
CA ARG A 108 -8.31 18.71 -0.76
C ARG A 108 -7.62 18.01 -1.93
N ALA A 109 -8.34 17.25 -2.75
CA ALA A 109 -7.77 16.62 -3.94
C ALA A 109 -7.21 17.67 -4.92
N GLU A 110 -7.92 18.79 -5.12
CA GLU A 110 -7.44 19.90 -5.95
C GLU A 110 -6.12 20.50 -5.44
N LYS A 111 -5.91 20.52 -4.12
CA LYS A 111 -4.66 20.97 -3.47
C LYS A 111 -3.52 19.94 -3.56
N LEU A 112 -3.80 18.72 -4.01
CA LEU A 112 -2.86 17.59 -4.10
C LEU A 112 -2.61 17.14 -5.55
N THR A 113 -2.91 17.99 -6.53
CA THR A 113 -2.73 17.71 -7.98
C THR A 113 -1.28 17.49 -8.41
N SER A 114 -0.30 17.76 -7.55
CA SER A 114 1.10 17.41 -7.80
C SER A 114 1.48 16.00 -7.33
N TYR A 115 0.52 15.21 -6.83
CA TYR A 115 0.77 13.86 -6.35
C TYR A 115 0.85 12.83 -7.49
N PRO A 116 1.80 11.88 -7.44
CA PRO A 116 3.09 12.01 -6.77
C PRO A 116 4.04 12.89 -7.59
N ASP A 117 4.84 13.71 -6.93
CA ASP A 117 5.89 14.50 -7.57
C ASP A 117 7.15 13.64 -7.68
N THR A 118 7.68 13.50 -8.90
CA THR A 118 8.81 12.61 -9.19
C THR A 118 10.05 12.96 -8.37
N TYR A 119 10.44 14.25 -8.37
CA TYR A 119 11.64 14.71 -7.65
C TYR A 119 11.52 14.52 -6.14
N THR A 120 10.35 14.89 -5.59
CA THR A 120 10.03 14.71 -4.18
C THR A 120 10.09 13.24 -3.79
N THR A 121 9.46 12.36 -4.59
CA THR A 121 9.43 10.92 -4.32
C THR A 121 10.84 10.31 -4.33
N SER A 122 11.65 10.60 -5.37
CA SER A 122 13.00 10.05 -5.45
C SER A 122 13.91 10.55 -4.33
N SER A 123 13.80 11.84 -3.97
CA SER A 123 14.59 12.46 -2.90
C SER A 123 14.25 11.88 -1.51
N LEU A 124 12.96 11.61 -1.27
CA LEU A 124 12.50 11.11 0.03
C LEU A 124 12.79 9.61 0.24
N LEU A 125 12.71 8.78 -0.80
CA LEU A 125 12.77 7.32 -0.63
C LEU A 125 14.15 6.71 -0.82
N GLY A 126 15.04 7.34 -1.59
CA GLY A 126 16.26 6.67 -2.04
C GLY A 126 15.93 5.39 -2.82
N THR A 127 16.78 4.37 -2.76
CA THR A 127 16.62 3.15 -3.58
C THR A 127 16.47 1.85 -2.79
N ASN A 128 16.62 1.91 -1.46
CA ASN A 128 16.75 0.71 -0.62
C ASN A 128 15.53 0.43 0.26
N ASN A 129 14.59 1.37 0.37
CA ASN A 129 13.49 1.28 1.31
C ASN A 129 12.12 1.34 0.63
N VAL A 130 11.16 0.61 1.19
CA VAL A 130 9.73 0.76 0.91
C VAL A 130 9.11 1.66 1.99
N PHE A 131 8.45 2.71 1.56
CA PHE A 131 7.72 3.63 2.42
C PHE A 131 6.47 2.99 3.01
N PHE A 132 6.24 3.25 4.29
CA PHE A 132 4.96 3.07 4.95
C PHE A 132 4.62 4.27 5.82
N LEU A 133 3.34 4.66 5.82
CA LEU A 133 2.82 5.61 6.79
C LEU A 133 2.62 4.92 8.13
N GLN A 134 3.31 5.38 9.16
CA GLN A 134 3.16 4.90 10.52
C GLN A 134 2.04 5.65 11.24
N VAL A 135 0.83 5.08 11.23
CA VAL A 135 -0.38 5.64 11.86
C VAL A 135 -0.53 5.27 13.34
N GLY A 136 0.23 4.27 13.81
CA GLY A 136 0.25 3.83 15.20
C GLY A 136 1.67 3.53 15.72
N ASN A 137 1.80 3.27 17.01
CA ASN A 137 3.10 2.99 17.61
C ASN A 137 3.43 1.50 17.54
N PHE A 138 4.68 1.19 17.19
CA PHE A 138 5.27 -0.13 17.47
C PHE A 138 5.67 -0.15 18.94
N ARG A 139 5.12 -1.11 19.70
CA ARG A 139 5.39 -1.29 21.12
C ARG A 139 6.68 -2.09 21.29
N GLN A 140 7.29 -2.01 22.48
CA GLN A 140 8.55 -2.72 22.74
C GLN A 140 8.38 -4.23 22.61
N GLU A 141 7.22 -4.75 23.02
CA GLU A 141 6.85 -6.15 22.90
C GLU A 141 6.74 -6.65 21.45
N HIS A 142 6.48 -5.78 20.47
CA HIS A 142 6.52 -6.15 19.06
C HIS A 142 7.95 -6.44 18.58
N GLN A 143 8.98 -5.91 19.26
CA GLN A 143 10.38 -6.09 18.90
C GLN A 143 10.99 -7.38 19.48
N ILE A 144 10.24 -8.09 20.33
CA ILE A 144 10.71 -9.35 20.94
C ILE A 144 10.36 -10.49 19.99
N ILE A 145 11.39 -11.10 19.40
CA ILE A 145 11.23 -12.22 18.46
C ILE A 145 11.27 -13.55 19.20
N GLY A 146 10.25 -14.38 18.98
CA GLY A 146 10.13 -15.72 19.55
C GLY A 146 10.99 -16.75 18.81
N GLU A 147 11.00 -17.98 19.34
CA GLU A 147 11.77 -19.09 18.76
C GLU A 147 11.33 -19.46 17.34
N ASN A 148 10.08 -19.15 16.98
CA ASN A 148 9.54 -19.33 15.62
C ASN A 148 9.99 -18.24 14.63
N GLY A 149 10.80 -17.28 15.05
CA GLY A 149 11.30 -16.20 14.20
C GLY A 149 10.30 -15.08 13.94
N LEU A 150 9.19 -15.02 14.68
CA LEU A 150 8.14 -14.00 14.58
C LEU A 150 8.04 -13.17 15.87
N PRO A 151 7.52 -11.93 15.81
CA PRO A 151 7.19 -11.16 17.01
C PRO A 151 6.28 -11.96 17.96
N ILE A 152 6.63 -12.02 19.24
CA ILE A 152 5.82 -12.72 20.26
C ILE A 152 4.45 -12.04 20.41
N ASN A 153 4.41 -10.70 20.33
CA ASN A 153 3.17 -9.96 20.25
C ASN A 153 2.84 -9.67 18.78
N HIS A 154 1.76 -10.26 18.28
CA HIS A 154 1.32 -10.11 16.90
C HIS A 154 0.43 -8.88 16.71
N PHE A 155 0.40 -8.36 15.49
CA PHE A 155 -0.33 -7.14 15.15
C PHE A 155 -1.85 -7.31 14.98
N GLN A 156 -2.44 -8.42 15.43
CA GLN A 156 -3.87 -8.72 15.19
C GLN A 156 -4.80 -7.61 15.69
N TYR A 157 -4.43 -7.01 16.81
CA TYR A 157 -5.19 -5.96 17.51
C TYR A 157 -4.54 -4.58 17.43
N ASP A 158 -3.41 -4.45 16.74
CA ASP A 158 -2.63 -3.21 16.67
C ASP A 158 -2.53 -2.71 15.22
N VAL A 159 -3.03 -1.52 14.95
CA VAL A 159 -2.86 -0.86 13.65
C VAL A 159 -1.68 0.09 13.72
N CYS A 160 -0.51 -0.36 13.24
CA CYS A 160 0.72 0.44 13.25
C CYS A 160 0.97 1.18 11.94
N LEU A 161 0.64 0.55 10.80
CA LEU A 161 0.91 1.06 9.46
C LEU A 161 -0.39 1.31 8.69
N GLY A 162 -0.46 2.36 7.87
CA GLY A 162 -1.56 2.57 6.93
C GLY A 162 -1.37 1.72 5.67
N GLY A 163 -2.40 0.96 5.28
CA GLY A 163 -2.37 0.09 4.10
C GLY A 163 -2.79 0.77 2.78
N GLY A 164 -3.12 2.06 2.82
CA GLY A 164 -3.69 2.79 1.68
C GLY A 164 -2.65 3.34 0.70
N VAL A 165 -1.43 3.63 1.17
CA VAL A 165 -0.31 4.06 0.31
C VAL A 165 0.98 3.46 0.82
N PHE A 166 1.70 2.74 -0.05
CA PHE A 166 3.05 2.23 0.22
C PHE A 166 3.81 2.06 -1.10
N GLY A 167 5.13 1.97 -1.06
CA GLY A 167 5.92 1.75 -2.26
C GLY A 167 7.32 2.33 -2.18
N GLY A 168 8.04 2.29 -3.29
CA GLY A 168 9.43 2.73 -3.35
C GLY A 168 10.07 2.45 -4.69
N HIS A 169 11.39 2.52 -4.71
CA HIS A 169 12.16 2.14 -5.89
C HIS A 169 11.92 0.66 -6.21
N ALA A 170 11.84 0.30 -7.50
CA ALA A 170 11.53 -1.06 -7.96
C ALA A 170 12.39 -2.14 -7.27
N ASN A 171 13.69 -1.89 -7.09
CA ASN A 171 14.59 -2.81 -6.37
C ASN A 171 14.20 -3.06 -4.90
N ALA A 172 13.75 -2.03 -4.18
CA ALA A 172 13.29 -2.18 -2.80
C ALA A 172 11.94 -2.91 -2.76
N VAL A 173 11.03 -2.59 -3.69
CA VAL A 173 9.72 -3.26 -3.79
C VAL A 173 9.85 -4.75 -4.12
N ARG A 174 10.79 -5.13 -5.01
CA ARG A 174 11.09 -6.54 -5.32
C ARG A 174 11.56 -7.30 -4.07
N GLN A 175 12.47 -6.71 -3.30
CA GLN A 175 12.94 -7.31 -2.05
C GLN A 175 11.80 -7.40 -1.02
N TYR A 176 11.00 -6.34 -0.91
CA TYR A 176 9.84 -6.30 -0.02
C TYR A 176 8.81 -7.37 -0.38
N SER A 177 8.48 -7.55 -1.66
CA SER A 177 7.56 -8.59 -2.13
C SER A 177 8.00 -9.98 -1.67
N GLN A 178 9.29 -10.31 -1.82
CA GLN A 178 9.83 -11.57 -1.34
C GLN A 178 9.69 -11.73 0.17
N GLN A 179 10.04 -10.70 0.95
CA GLN A 179 9.92 -10.76 2.41
C GLN A 179 8.47 -10.80 2.87
N TYR A 180 7.57 -10.11 2.17
CA TYR A 180 6.15 -10.05 2.49
C TYR A 180 5.50 -11.44 2.43
N TYR A 181 5.61 -12.13 1.29
CA TYR A 181 4.98 -13.45 1.14
C TYR A 181 5.71 -14.53 1.95
N LYS A 182 7.04 -14.45 2.09
CA LYS A 182 7.78 -15.33 3.01
C LYS A 182 7.32 -15.16 4.47
N THR A 183 7.08 -13.92 4.90
CA THR A 183 6.61 -13.62 6.25
C THR A 183 5.16 -14.06 6.43
N MET A 184 4.31 -13.85 5.42
CA MET A 184 2.92 -14.32 5.42
C MET A 184 2.85 -15.84 5.59
N ASP A 185 3.64 -16.60 4.82
CA ASP A 185 3.67 -18.06 4.90
C ASP A 185 4.19 -18.53 6.27
N LEU A 186 5.21 -17.88 6.82
CA LEU A 186 5.72 -18.18 8.15
C LEU A 186 4.68 -17.89 9.25
N MET A 187 3.94 -16.78 9.14
CA MET A 187 2.85 -16.45 10.07
C MET A 187 1.73 -17.48 9.96
N GLN A 188 1.32 -17.83 8.75
CA GLN A 188 0.27 -18.80 8.47
C GLN A 188 0.62 -20.19 9.01
N SER A 189 1.85 -20.68 8.79
CA SER A 189 2.30 -21.97 9.32
C SER A 189 2.37 -22.03 10.85
N ASN A 190 2.43 -20.88 11.51
CA ASN A 190 2.41 -20.73 12.97
C ASN A 190 1.01 -20.40 13.53
N GLY A 191 -0.04 -20.50 12.71
CA GLY A 191 -1.43 -20.26 13.15
C GLY A 191 -1.72 -18.80 13.49
N ILE A 192 -0.94 -17.86 12.95
CA ILE A 192 -1.12 -16.42 13.19
C ILE A 192 -2.02 -15.84 12.11
N PHE A 193 -2.92 -14.93 12.51
CA PHE A 193 -3.83 -14.26 11.59
C PHE A 193 -3.09 -13.39 10.56
N ILE A 194 -3.38 -13.63 9.28
CA ILE A 194 -2.80 -12.92 8.12
C ILE A 194 -3.87 -12.27 7.21
N GLY A 195 -5.14 -12.30 7.59
CA GLY A 195 -6.23 -11.81 6.73
C GLY A 195 -6.11 -10.33 6.37
N LYS A 196 -5.70 -9.48 7.33
CA LYS A 196 -5.43 -8.06 7.10
C LYS A 196 -3.98 -7.86 6.64
N ASP A 197 -3.79 -7.21 5.49
CA ASP A 197 -2.46 -6.93 4.92
C ASP A 197 -1.55 -6.17 5.90
N GLN A 198 -2.10 -5.21 6.65
CA GLN A 198 -1.40 -4.42 7.67
C GLN A 198 -0.71 -5.29 8.74
N ASN A 199 -1.22 -6.49 9.04
CA ASN A 199 -0.58 -7.43 9.95
C ASN A 199 0.74 -7.93 9.42
N VAL A 200 0.73 -8.40 8.17
CA VAL A 200 1.93 -8.89 7.48
C VAL A 200 2.90 -7.73 7.26
N MET A 201 2.41 -6.57 6.80
CA MET A 201 3.23 -5.37 6.60
C MET A 201 3.97 -4.95 7.88
N SER A 202 3.28 -4.94 9.02
CA SER A 202 3.85 -4.55 10.32
C SER A 202 4.88 -5.58 10.81
N THR A 203 4.61 -6.87 10.62
CA THR A 203 5.59 -7.93 10.93
C THR A 203 6.85 -7.79 10.07
N VAL A 204 6.71 -7.53 8.76
CA VAL A 204 7.87 -7.29 7.88
C VAL A 204 8.67 -6.07 8.35
N ALA A 205 8.01 -4.99 8.75
CA ALA A 205 8.68 -3.78 9.24
C ALA A 205 9.52 -4.03 10.51
N VAL A 206 9.06 -4.92 11.40
CA VAL A 206 9.83 -5.33 12.58
C VAL A 206 11.00 -6.24 12.21
N LEU A 207 10.77 -7.25 11.35
CA LEU A 207 11.78 -8.26 11.03
C LEU A 207 12.88 -7.72 10.11
N TYR A 208 12.54 -6.74 9.26
CA TYR A 208 13.43 -6.19 8.24
C TYR A 208 13.42 -4.64 8.28
N PRO A 209 13.85 -4.02 9.40
CA PRO A 209 13.73 -2.57 9.60
C PRO A 209 14.53 -1.77 8.57
N ASN A 210 15.63 -2.32 8.05
CA ASN A 210 16.45 -1.68 7.02
C ASN A 210 15.81 -1.68 5.62
N LEU A 211 14.73 -2.45 5.41
CA LEU A 211 13.99 -2.53 4.15
C LEU A 211 12.81 -1.56 4.11
N VAL A 212 12.39 -1.02 5.25
CA VAL A 212 11.23 -0.13 5.36
C VAL A 212 11.66 1.27 5.77
N LYS A 213 10.94 2.28 5.26
CA LYS A 213 11.02 3.65 5.74
C LYS A 213 9.69 4.03 6.36
N LEU A 214 9.66 4.18 7.68
CA LEU A 214 8.46 4.53 8.42
C LEU A 214 8.38 6.05 8.58
N VAL A 215 7.24 6.62 8.18
CA VAL A 215 7.00 8.06 8.31
C VAL A 215 5.76 8.29 9.14
N LYS A 216 5.88 9.10 10.20
CA LYS A 216 4.72 9.48 11.02
C LYS A 216 3.96 10.63 10.34
N PRO A 217 2.63 10.62 10.36
CA PRO A 217 1.85 11.72 9.80
C PRO A 217 2.10 13.02 10.59
N GLN A 218 2.02 14.14 9.87
CA GLN A 218 2.09 15.47 10.45
C GLN A 218 0.80 16.24 10.17
N TYR A 219 0.62 17.36 10.87
CA TYR A 219 -0.47 18.29 10.55
C TYR A 219 -0.29 18.83 9.13
N TYR A 220 -1.35 18.77 8.33
CA TYR A 220 -1.36 19.23 6.94
C TYR A 220 -2.78 19.70 6.55
N LEU A 221 -2.86 20.54 5.50
CA LEU A 221 -4.12 21.02 4.89
C LEU A 221 -5.23 21.32 5.91
N ASP A 222 -4.93 22.20 6.86
CA ASP A 222 -5.85 22.69 7.89
C ASP A 222 -6.54 21.58 8.70
N GLY A 223 -5.78 20.56 9.10
CA GLY A 223 -6.27 19.46 9.92
C GLY A 223 -6.92 18.35 9.10
N ALA A 224 -6.36 18.07 7.91
CA ALA A 224 -6.74 16.90 7.15
C ALA A 224 -6.40 15.61 7.90
N ASP A 225 -7.16 14.55 7.60
CA ASP A 225 -7.07 13.28 8.30
C ASP A 225 -5.64 12.71 8.17
N PRO A 226 -4.92 12.51 9.28
CA PRO A 226 -3.56 11.98 9.30
C PRO A 226 -3.39 10.66 8.54
N TRP A 227 -4.44 9.85 8.41
CA TRP A 227 -4.40 8.58 7.68
C TRP A 227 -4.08 8.74 6.19
N PHE A 228 -4.35 9.91 5.61
CA PHE A 228 -4.08 10.20 4.19
C PHE A 228 -2.88 11.14 3.99
N TYR A 229 -2.06 11.35 5.04
CA TYR A 229 -0.88 12.22 4.97
C TYR A 229 0.10 11.85 3.85
N SER A 230 0.19 10.58 3.46
CA SER A 230 1.05 10.14 2.35
C SER A 230 0.78 10.89 1.04
N LEU A 231 -0.47 11.28 0.78
CA LEU A 231 -0.82 12.04 -0.42
C LEU A 231 -0.14 13.41 -0.43
N HIS A 232 -0.09 14.07 0.72
CA HIS A 232 0.66 15.31 0.89
C HIS A 232 2.17 15.08 0.94
N TYR A 233 2.62 14.01 1.61
CA TYR A 233 4.04 13.69 1.76
C TYR A 233 4.78 13.56 0.42
N PHE A 234 4.13 12.97 -0.58
CA PHE A 234 4.65 12.80 -1.94
C PHE A 234 4.19 13.89 -2.93
N SER A 235 3.38 14.85 -2.51
CA SER A 235 3.07 16.02 -3.33
C SER A 235 4.28 16.96 -3.37
N LYS A 236 4.36 17.79 -4.41
CA LYS A 236 5.43 18.77 -4.58
C LYS A 236 5.47 19.72 -3.38
N ARG A 237 6.62 19.77 -2.72
CA ARG A 237 6.86 20.67 -1.59
C ARG A 237 7.29 22.05 -2.06
N THR A 238 6.90 23.08 -1.31
CA THR A 238 7.50 24.40 -1.49
C THR A 238 8.90 24.41 -0.88
N ILE A 239 9.83 25.19 -1.44
CA ILE A 239 11.28 25.17 -1.12
C ILE A 239 11.59 25.37 0.38
N ASN A 240 10.62 25.87 1.16
CA ASN A 240 10.78 26.17 2.59
C ASN A 240 10.26 25.08 3.54
N GLU A 241 9.67 23.99 3.04
CA GLU A 241 9.24 22.87 3.87
C GLU A 241 10.42 21.95 4.18
N THR A 242 10.88 21.98 5.44
CA THR A 242 11.94 21.08 5.92
C THR A 242 11.50 19.62 5.82
N ILE A 243 12.40 18.76 5.33
CA ILE A 243 12.21 17.31 5.28
C ILE A 243 12.44 16.76 6.71
N PRO A 244 11.45 16.15 7.36
CA PRO A 244 11.71 15.38 8.58
C PRO A 244 12.47 14.10 8.19
N GLY A 245 13.54 13.80 8.95
CA GLY A 245 14.31 12.56 8.84
C GLY A 245 13.49 11.32 9.11
#